data_AF-A0A7V9EPJ6-F1
#
_entry.id   AF-A0A7V9EPJ6-F1
#
_cell.length_a   1.000
_cell.length_b   1.000
_cell.length_c   1.000
_cell.angle_alpha   90.00
_cell.angle_beta   90.00
_cell.angle_gamma   90.00
#
_symmetry.space_group_name_H-M   'P 1'
#
loop_
_entity.id
_entity.type
_entity.pdbx_description
1 polymer ?
#
loop_
_entity_poly.entity_id
_entity_poly.type
_entity_poly.pdbx_seq_one_letter_code
_entity_poly.pdbx_strand_id
1 'polypeptide(L)'
;MTEFGFAHQFIPGSSERTLLMLHGTGGDEHELISLGRALDPAAAILTPRGNVIENGRRRFFRRMAEGVFDLEDLKAQTDALAEFSSTRGTP
;
A
#
# COMPACT_ATOMS: atom_id res chain seq x y z
N MET A 1 -18.39 -9.87 -6.62
CA MET A 1 -17.30 -9.55 -5.67
C MET A 1 -16.34 -8.67 -6.42
N THR A 2 -16.22 -7.42 -6.02
CA THR A 2 -15.34 -6.45 -6.70
C THR A 2 -13.90 -6.85 -6.40
N GLU A 3 -13.10 -7.15 -7.42
CA GLU A 3 -11.66 -7.34 -7.26
C GLU A 3 -11.02 -6.00 -6.88
N PHE A 4 -10.86 -5.74 -5.58
CA PHE A 4 -10.05 -4.62 -5.10
C PHE A 4 -8.58 -5.06 -5.03
N GLY A 5 -7.98 -5.31 -6.19
CA GLY A 5 -6.55 -5.54 -6.29
C GLY A 5 -5.78 -4.22 -6.15
N PHE A 6 -4.77 -4.19 -5.30
CA PHE A 6 -3.73 -3.16 -5.37
C PHE A 6 -2.64 -3.65 -6.33
N ALA A 7 -2.20 -2.82 -7.27
CA ALA A 7 -0.93 -3.07 -7.93
C ALA A 7 0.17 -3.06 -6.86
N HIS A 8 1.04 -4.07 -6.83
CA HIS A 8 1.99 -4.21 -5.73
C HIS A 8 3.27 -4.92 -6.16
N GLN A 9 4.32 -4.76 -5.36
CA GLN A 9 5.43 -5.72 -5.34
C GLN A 9 5.36 -6.54 -4.07
N PHE A 10 5.59 -7.84 -4.22
CA PHE A 10 5.92 -8.72 -3.12
C PHE A 10 7.33 -9.25 -3.35
N ILE A 11 8.22 -9.01 -2.39
CA ILE A 11 9.58 -9.50 -2.43
C ILE A 11 9.74 -10.46 -1.24
N PRO A 12 9.98 -11.76 -1.50
CA PRO A 12 10.10 -12.72 -0.43
C PRO A 12 11.27 -12.37 0.51
N GLY A 13 11.14 -12.79 1.77
CA GLY A 13 12.15 -12.71 2.80
C GLY A 13 12.40 -14.09 3.40
N SER A 14 13.34 -14.16 4.35
CA SER A 14 13.71 -15.39 5.06
C SER A 14 13.19 -15.43 6.51
N SER A 15 12.61 -14.34 7.00
CA SER A 15 11.98 -14.29 8.33
C SER A 15 10.45 -14.42 8.25
N GLU A 16 9.84 -14.67 9.40
CA GLU A 16 8.37 -14.71 9.56
C GLU A 16 7.70 -13.32 9.51
N ARG A 17 8.48 -12.24 9.39
CA ARG A 17 7.95 -10.86 9.35
C ARG A 17 7.72 -10.42 7.92
N THR A 18 6.63 -9.68 7.73
CA THR A 18 6.35 -8.94 6.49
C THR A 18 6.26 -7.46 6.80
N LEU A 19 7.01 -6.64 6.06
CA LEU A 19 6.90 -5.19 6.08
C LEU A 19 5.88 -4.74 5.04
N LEU A 20 4.76 -4.16 5.48
CA LEU A 20 3.80 -3.48 4.62
C LEU A 20 4.25 -2.02 4.42
N MET A 21 4.70 -1.68 3.22
CA MET A 21 5.27 -0.37 2.90
C MET A 21 4.25 0.46 2.10
N LEU A 22 3.87 1.63 2.62
CA LEU A 22 2.87 2.51 2.00
C LEU A 22 3.54 3.80 1.54
N HIS A 23 3.58 4.02 0.23
CA HIS A 23 4.24 5.19 -0.37
C HIS A 23 3.54 6.52 -0.05
N GLY A 24 4.28 7.62 -0.21
CA GLY A 24 3.76 8.98 -0.05
C GLY A 24 2.93 9.45 -1.25
N THR A 25 2.46 10.70 -1.23
CA THR A 25 1.69 11.26 -2.36
C THR A 25 2.54 11.35 -3.64
N GLY A 26 2.07 10.75 -4.72
CA GLY A 26 2.77 10.73 -6.01
C GLY A 26 3.78 9.58 -6.15
N GLY A 27 3.94 8.78 -5.11
CA GLY A 27 4.76 7.58 -5.10
C GLY A 27 4.14 6.39 -5.82
N ASP A 28 4.82 5.26 -5.73
CA ASP A 28 4.38 3.98 -6.24
C ASP A 28 4.92 2.79 -5.42
N GLU A 29 4.64 1.57 -5.87
CA GLU A 29 5.03 0.31 -5.24
C GLU A 29 6.55 0.05 -5.21
N HIS A 30 7.38 0.81 -5.91
CA HIS A 30 8.83 0.58 -5.95
C HIS A 30 9.60 1.48 -4.96
N GLU A 31 9.04 2.63 -4.61
CA GLU A 31 9.73 3.72 -3.91
C GLU A 31 10.38 3.30 -2.58
N LEU A 32 9.70 2.43 -1.82
CA LEU A 32 10.09 2.09 -0.45
C LEU A 32 10.84 0.76 -0.31
N ILE A 33 11.15 0.06 -1.40
CA ILE A 33 11.82 -1.26 -1.35
C ILE A 33 13.18 -1.16 -0.66
N SER A 34 14.00 -0.18 -1.04
CA SER A 34 15.34 0.01 -0.46
C SER A 34 15.28 0.36 1.03
N LEU A 35 14.27 1.14 1.44
CA LEU A 35 14.03 1.44 2.85
C LEU A 35 13.63 0.18 3.63
N GLY A 36 12.72 -0.64 3.07
CA GLY A 36 12.32 -1.91 3.69
C GLY A 36 13.52 -2.83 3.93
N ARG A 37 14.43 -2.94 2.94
CA ARG A 37 15.66 -3.74 3.07
C ARG A 37 16.65 -3.18 4.10
N ALA A 38 16.69 -1.86 4.27
CA ALA A 38 17.53 -1.22 5.28
C ALA A 38 16.97 -1.42 6.71
N LEU A 39 15.65 -1.48 6.86
CA LEU A 39 14.99 -1.68 8.16
C LEU A 39 15.09 -3.13 8.64
N ASP A 40 14.78 -4.09 7.77
CA ASP A 40 14.93 -5.51 8.05
C ASP A 40 15.31 -6.25 6.75
N PRO A 41 16.57 -6.68 6.58
CA PRO A 41 17.01 -7.36 5.37
C PRO A 41 16.40 -8.76 5.22
N ALA A 42 15.90 -9.37 6.30
CA ALA A 42 15.33 -10.71 6.30
C ALA A 42 13.79 -10.73 6.19
N ALA A 43 13.10 -9.61 6.42
CA ALA A 43 11.65 -9.53 6.26
C ALA A 43 11.22 -9.70 4.80
N ALA A 44 10.04 -10.29 4.58
CA ALA A 44 9.34 -10.13 3.31
C ALA A 44 8.88 -8.67 3.18
N ILE A 45 8.81 -8.16 1.95
CA ILE A 45 8.34 -6.79 1.69
C ILE A 45 7.09 -6.88 0.82
N LEU A 46 6.00 -6.27 1.30
CA LEU A 46 4.78 -6.05 0.54
C LEU A 46 4.57 -4.55 0.39
N THR A 47 4.49 -4.07 -0.85
CA THR A 47 4.41 -2.64 -1.14
C THR A 47 3.31 -2.41 -2.18
N PRO A 48 2.09 -2.05 -1.77
CA PRO A 48 1.01 -1.70 -2.69
C PRO A 48 1.11 -0.26 -3.18
N ARG A 49 0.58 -0.03 -4.39
CA ARG A 49 0.35 1.27 -5.01
C ARG A 49 -1.08 1.72 -4.69
N GLY A 50 -1.23 2.93 -4.15
CA GLY A 50 -2.53 3.52 -3.90
C GLY A 50 -3.37 3.71 -5.18
N ASN A 51 -4.64 3.35 -5.11
CA ASN A 51 -5.56 3.32 -6.25
C ASN A 51 -6.17 4.69 -6.61
N VAL A 52 -6.03 5.69 -5.73
CA VAL A 52 -6.59 7.04 -5.95
C VAL A 52 -5.61 7.87 -6.76
N ILE A 53 -6.10 8.53 -7.81
CA ILE A 53 -5.33 9.53 -8.59
C ILE A 53 -5.93 10.91 -8.34
N GLU A 54 -5.10 11.84 -7.85
CA GLU A 54 -5.43 13.25 -7.62
C GLU A 54 -4.38 14.10 -8.35
N ASN A 55 -4.81 14.91 -9.33
CA ASN A 55 -3.91 15.75 -10.13
C ASN A 55 -2.72 14.97 -10.74
N GLY A 56 -2.98 13.74 -11.21
CA GLY A 56 -1.95 12.85 -11.77
C GLY A 56 -1.04 12.18 -10.73
N ARG A 57 -1.21 12.45 -9.43
CA ARG A 57 -0.43 11.85 -8.33
C ARG A 57 -1.22 10.75 -7.66
N ARG A 58 -0.56 9.62 -7.38
CA ARG A 58 -1.18 8.48 -6.70
C ARG A 58 -1.25 8.69 -5.18
N ARG A 59 -2.33 8.20 -4.58
CA ARG A 59 -2.64 8.29 -3.15
C ARG A 59 -3.41 7.05 -2.71
N PHE A 60 -3.43 6.79 -1.41
CA PHE A 60 -4.26 5.72 -0.83
C PHE A 60 -5.70 6.14 -0.62
N PHE A 61 -5.96 7.42 -0.40
CA PHE A 61 -7.30 7.96 -0.20
C PHE A 61 -7.36 9.43 -0.66
N ARG A 62 -8.59 9.88 -0.91
CA ARG A 62 -8.95 11.24 -1.34
C ARG A 62 -8.90 12.23 -0.19
N ARG A 63 -8.75 13.50 -0.55
CA ARG A 63 -8.91 14.64 0.35
C ARG A 63 -9.75 15.70 -0.34
N MET A 64 -10.51 16.45 0.43
CA MET A 64 -11.31 17.57 -0.08
C MET A 64 -10.45 18.83 -0.25
N ALA A 65 -9.46 19.00 0.63
CA ALA A 65 -8.44 20.05 0.58
C ALA A 65 -7.17 19.57 1.30
N GLU A 66 -6.11 20.38 1.29
CA GLU A 66 -4.93 20.09 2.10
C GLU A 66 -5.29 20.00 3.58
N GLY A 67 -4.92 18.88 4.23
CA GLY A 67 -5.27 18.60 5.63
C GLY A 67 -6.74 18.23 5.88
N VAL A 68 -7.61 18.26 4.87
CA VAL A 68 -9.04 17.94 5.00
C VAL A 68 -9.33 16.64 4.27
N PHE A 69 -9.36 15.54 5.00
CA PHE A 69 -9.57 14.21 4.43
C PHE A 69 -11.04 13.97 4.07
N ASP A 70 -11.24 13.21 3.00
CA ASP A 70 -12.53 12.57 2.73
C ASP A 70 -12.61 11.33 3.64
N LEU A 71 -13.38 11.44 4.73
CA LEU A 71 -13.47 10.37 5.73
C LEU A 71 -14.20 9.13 5.21
N GLU A 72 -15.12 9.29 4.25
CA GLU A 72 -15.83 8.16 3.64
C GLU A 72 -14.86 7.38 2.74
N ASP A 73 -14.09 8.06 1.89
CA ASP A 73 -13.08 7.41 1.06
C ASP A 73 -11.95 6.83 1.90
N LEU A 74 -11.48 7.55 2.94
CA LEU A 74 -10.48 7.02 3.88
C LEU A 74 -10.93 5.69 4.48
N LYS A 75 -12.19 5.62 4.94
CA LYS A 75 -12.74 4.39 5.51
C LYS A 75 -12.78 3.27 4.46
N ALA A 76 -13.34 3.55 3.28
CA ALA A 76 -13.45 2.55 2.21
C ALA A 76 -12.08 2.01 1.76
N GLN A 77 -11.07 2.87 1.63
CA GLN A 77 -9.73 2.48 1.21
C GLN A 77 -8.98 1.73 2.32
N THR A 78 -9.23 2.08 3.58
CA THR A 78 -8.71 1.33 4.73
C THR A 78 -9.28 -0.08 4.76
N ASP A 79 -10.59 -0.24 4.58
CA ASP A 79 -11.25 -1.54 4.55
C ASP A 79 -10.72 -2.39 3.38
N ALA A 80 -10.57 -1.80 2.19
CA ALA A 80 -9.99 -2.47 1.03
C ALA A 80 -8.54 -2.89 1.25
N LEU A 81 -7.70 -2.05 1.88
CA LEU A 81 -6.31 -2.39 2.18
C LEU A 81 -6.21 -3.49 3.25
N ALA A 82 -7.11 -3.49 4.24
CA ALA A 82 -7.20 -4.55 5.24
C ALA A 82 -7.59 -5.88 4.58
N GLU A 83 -8.60 -5.89 3.71
CA GLU A 83 -8.99 -7.07 2.93
C GLU A 83 -7.82 -7.59 2.08
N PHE A 84 -7.17 -6.70 1.32
CA PHE A 84 -6.00 -7.03 0.51
C PHE A 84 -4.86 -7.66 1.32
N SER A 85 -4.48 -7.06 2.46
CA SER A 85 -3.37 -7.54 3.28
C SER A 85 -3.69 -8.82 4.07
N SER A 86 -4.97 -9.05 4.37
CA SER A 86 -5.45 -10.27 5.05
C SER A 86 -5.60 -11.46 4.10
N THR A 87 -5.79 -11.19 2.81
CA THR A 87 -5.83 -12.21 1.78
C THR A 87 -4.42 -12.77 1.65
N ARG A 88 -4.16 -13.89 2.34
CA ARG A 88 -2.91 -14.65 2.20
C ARG A 88 -2.59 -14.74 0.71
N GLY A 89 -1.48 -14.13 0.29
CA GLY A 89 -0.85 -14.46 -0.98
C GLY A 89 -0.46 -15.94 -0.92
N THR A 90 -1.39 -16.81 -1.28
CA THR A 90 -1.05 -18.17 -1.66
C THR A 90 -0.21 -18.05 -2.91
N PRO A 91 1.03 -18.59 -2.91
CA PRO A 91 1.85 -18.65 -4.11
C PRO A 91 1.16 -19.43 -5.23
#